data_AF-A0A1M2Z2H7-F1
#
_entry.id   AF-A0A1M2Z2H7-F1
#
_cell.length_a   1.000
_cell.length_b   1.000
_cell.length_c   1.000
_cell.angle_alpha   90.00
_cell.angle_beta   90.00
_cell.angle_gamma   90.00
#
_symmetry.space_group_name_H-M   'P 1'
#
loop_
_entity.id
_entity.type
_entity.pdbx_description
1 polymer ?
#
loop_
_entity_poly.entity_id
_entity_poly.type
_entity_poly.pdbx_seq_one_letter_code
_entity_poly.pdbx_strand_id
1 'polypeptide(L)'
;MEQNTAEVLSVVINAIGVGILIFVARVIQPMMDAMDPDAFRSFLNALNRQAMRDPFSVTVATLPLIAFILYVACYGVGHLWFIAGFVAWIIGSAITKIVNLPIYNSAARSTSIPPDLLRRQCARLRLGNGLRAWITLISVILMSCQFGVLPVLAVLPASAAISFPLSLMARSFASRQT
;
A
#
# COMPACT_ATOMS: atom_id res chain seq x y z
N MET A 1 -9.46 25.23 -7.26
CA MET A 1 -9.43 23.84 -7.78
C MET A 1 -10.86 23.34 -7.73
N GLU A 2 -11.38 22.70 -8.77
CA GLU A 2 -12.74 22.16 -8.73
C GLU A 2 -12.79 20.92 -7.83
N GLN A 3 -13.87 20.75 -7.07
CA GLN A 3 -14.08 19.64 -6.12
C GLN A 3 -13.79 18.26 -6.76
N ASN A 4 -14.26 18.06 -7.99
CA ASN A 4 -14.04 16.84 -8.78
C ASN A 4 -12.55 16.55 -9.05
N THR A 5 -11.73 17.59 -9.27
CA THR A 5 -10.28 17.44 -9.47
C THR A 5 -9.59 16.96 -8.18
N ALA A 6 -10.02 17.47 -7.02
CA ALA A 6 -9.49 17.06 -5.71
C ALA A 6 -9.75 15.56 -5.44
N GLU A 7 -10.96 15.13 -5.75
CA GLU A 7 -11.38 13.74 -5.58
C GLU A 7 -10.62 12.81 -6.52
N VAL A 8 -10.54 13.15 -7.82
CA VAL A 8 -9.82 12.35 -8.82
C VAL A 8 -8.36 12.19 -8.41
N LEU A 9 -7.70 13.28 -8.00
CA LEU A 9 -6.32 13.23 -7.54
C LEU A 9 -6.15 12.30 -6.33
N SER A 10 -7.07 12.39 -5.36
CA SER A 10 -7.07 11.53 -4.17
C SER A 10 -7.23 10.06 -4.52
N VAL A 11 -8.13 9.74 -5.45
CA VAL A 11 -8.34 8.37 -5.94
C VAL A 11 -7.11 7.84 -6.66
N VAL A 12 -6.47 8.63 -7.52
CA VAL A 12 -5.25 8.22 -8.23
C VAL A 12 -4.11 7.93 -7.26
N ILE A 13 -3.86 8.80 -6.28
CA ILE A 13 -2.81 8.58 -5.26
C ILE A 13 -3.11 7.31 -4.47
N ASN A 14 -4.37 7.12 -4.07
CA ASN A 14 -4.79 5.95 -3.32
C ASN A 14 -4.64 4.66 -4.15
N ALA A 15 -4.97 4.70 -5.45
CA ALA A 15 -4.79 3.59 -6.39
C ALA A 15 -3.30 3.20 -6.56
N ILE A 16 -2.40 4.18 -6.64
CA ILE A 16 -0.94 3.92 -6.63
C ILE A 16 -0.55 3.23 -5.32
N GLY A 17 -1.06 3.71 -4.18
CA GLY A 17 -0.85 3.09 -2.88
C GLY A 17 -1.30 1.62 -2.83
N VAL A 18 -2.47 1.30 -3.41
CA VAL A 18 -2.96 -0.08 -3.55
C VAL A 18 -1.98 -0.93 -4.37
N GLY A 19 -1.49 -0.41 -5.50
CA GLY A 19 -0.53 -1.11 -6.34
C GLY A 19 0.74 -1.51 -5.57
N ILE A 20 1.29 -0.56 -4.79
CA ILE A 20 2.45 -0.82 -3.92
C ILE A 20 2.12 -1.89 -2.87
N LEU A 21 0.96 -1.80 -2.23
CA LEU A 21 0.55 -2.76 -1.19
C LEU A 21 0.33 -4.17 -1.73
N ILE A 22 -0.25 -4.29 -2.93
CA ILE A 22 -0.40 -5.58 -3.61
C ILE A 22 0.99 -6.14 -3.95
N PHE A 23 1.91 -5.32 -4.46
CA PHE A 23 3.28 -5.74 -4.72
C PHE A 23 3.97 -6.24 -3.45
N VAL A 24 3.83 -5.53 -2.33
CA VAL A 24 4.37 -5.99 -1.04
C VAL A 24 3.74 -7.33 -0.63
N ALA A 25 2.42 -7.47 -0.71
CA ALA A 25 1.72 -8.67 -0.29
C ALA A 25 1.98 -9.89 -1.20
N ARG A 26 2.22 -9.69 -2.50
CA ARG A 26 2.33 -10.75 -3.50
C ARG A 26 3.76 -11.08 -3.92
N VAL A 27 4.69 -10.13 -3.80
CA VAL A 27 6.09 -10.30 -4.23
C VAL A 27 7.01 -10.28 -3.03
N ILE A 28 7.00 -9.20 -2.26
CA ILE A 28 7.93 -9.05 -1.12
C ILE A 28 7.64 -10.07 -0.02
N GLN A 29 6.36 -10.36 0.25
CA GLN A 29 5.99 -11.29 1.31
C GLN A 29 6.49 -12.72 1.05
N PRO A 30 6.23 -13.35 -0.11
CA PRO A 30 6.82 -14.67 -0.41
C PRO A 30 8.36 -14.69 -0.35
N MET A 31 9.02 -13.60 -0.78
CA MET A 31 10.48 -13.50 -0.65
C MET A 31 10.91 -13.54 0.82
N MET A 32 10.25 -12.77 1.69
CA MET A 32 10.52 -12.78 3.14
C MET A 32 10.23 -14.15 3.77
N ASP A 33 9.19 -14.84 3.30
CA ASP A 33 8.82 -16.17 3.80
C ASP A 33 9.89 -17.25 3.50
N ALA A 34 10.71 -17.03 2.47
CA ALA A 34 11.77 -17.94 2.05
C ALA A 34 13.16 -17.61 2.64
N MET A 35 13.29 -16.50 3.36
CA MET A 35 14.56 -16.06 3.95
C MET A 35 14.89 -16.83 5.22
N ASP A 36 16.19 -16.95 5.50
CA ASP A 36 16.66 -17.31 6.84
C ASP A 36 16.52 -16.11 7.81
N PRO A 37 16.65 -16.32 9.12
CA PRO A 37 16.37 -15.26 10.08
C PRO A 37 17.27 -14.03 9.97
N ASP A 38 18.54 -14.22 9.59
CA ASP A 38 19.50 -13.12 9.46
C ASP A 38 19.28 -12.30 8.19
N ALA A 39 18.96 -12.96 7.06
CA ALA A 39 18.58 -12.27 5.83
C ALA A 39 17.25 -11.53 6.02
N PHE A 40 16.25 -12.15 6.67
CA PHE A 40 14.97 -11.49 6.97
C PHE A 40 15.16 -10.23 7.80
N ARG A 41 15.95 -10.30 8.87
CA ARG A 41 16.26 -9.14 9.72
C ARG A 41 16.94 -8.02 8.93
N SER A 42 17.99 -8.37 8.19
CA SER A 42 18.77 -7.42 7.40
C SER A 42 17.91 -6.76 6.32
N PHE A 43 17.09 -7.55 5.64
CA PHE A 43 16.13 -7.09 4.65
C PHE A 43 15.09 -6.14 5.25
N LEU A 44 14.44 -6.50 6.36
CA LEU A 44 13.45 -5.63 6.99
C LEU A 44 14.03 -4.31 7.47
N ASN A 45 15.24 -4.33 8.03
CA ASN A 45 15.92 -3.12 8.47
C ASN A 45 16.28 -2.21 7.30
N ALA A 46 16.79 -2.78 6.21
CA ALA A 46 17.07 -2.05 4.98
C ALA A 46 15.78 -1.47 4.37
N LEU A 47 14.74 -2.30 4.25
CA LEU A 47 13.44 -1.92 3.71
C LEU A 47 12.83 -0.75 4.48
N ASN A 48 12.76 -0.84 5.81
CA ASN A 48 12.18 0.21 6.65
C ASN A 48 13.01 1.51 6.55
N ARG A 49 14.34 1.41 6.60
CA ARG A 49 15.22 2.58 6.48
C ARG A 49 15.10 3.26 5.11
N GLN A 50 14.98 2.47 4.05
CA GLN A 50 14.89 3.00 2.69
C GLN A 50 13.51 3.58 2.40
N ALA A 51 12.43 2.90 2.82
CA ALA A 51 11.07 3.40 2.69
C ALA A 51 10.85 4.73 3.44
N MET A 52 11.47 4.91 4.60
CA MET A 52 11.40 6.16 5.37
C MET A 52 12.24 7.30 4.78
N ARG A 53 13.22 6.99 3.93
CA ARG A 53 14.09 7.98 3.28
C ARG A 53 13.64 8.33 1.87
N ASP A 54 12.84 7.47 1.25
CA ASP A 54 12.30 7.68 -0.09
C ASP A 54 11.14 8.70 -0.06
N PRO A 55 11.32 9.90 -0.64
CA PRO A 55 10.29 10.94 -0.64
C PRO A 55 9.01 10.48 -1.33
N PHE A 56 9.10 9.62 -2.33
CA PHE A 56 7.94 9.10 -3.05
C PHE A 56 7.09 8.22 -2.14
N SER A 57 7.69 7.23 -1.47
CA SER A 57 7.02 6.36 -0.51
C SER A 57 6.36 7.13 0.64
N VAL A 58 7.06 8.12 1.20
CA VAL A 58 6.52 8.99 2.25
C VAL A 58 5.35 9.82 1.73
N THR A 59 5.45 10.35 0.51
CA THR A 59 4.38 11.14 -0.11
C THR A 59 3.14 10.27 -0.34
N VAL A 60 3.26 9.10 -0.96
CA VAL A 60 2.12 8.19 -1.20
C VAL A 60 1.46 7.76 0.13
N ALA A 61 2.22 7.63 1.21
CA ALA A 61 1.68 7.27 2.52
C ALA A 61 0.96 8.43 3.25
N THR A 62 1.33 9.68 2.99
CA THR A 62 0.85 10.86 3.75
C THR A 62 -0.13 11.73 2.97
N LEU A 63 0.03 11.81 1.65
CA LEU A 63 -0.76 12.67 0.78
C LEU A 63 -2.26 12.35 0.79
N PRO A 64 -2.74 11.09 0.89
CA PRO A 64 -4.18 10.82 1.03
C PRO A 64 -4.81 11.48 2.27
N LEU A 65 -4.08 11.53 3.39
CA LEU A 65 -4.56 12.17 4.63
C LEU A 65 -4.66 13.68 4.44
N ILE A 66 -3.63 14.31 3.87
CA ILE A 66 -3.61 15.75 3.59
C ILE A 66 -4.72 16.12 2.60
N ALA A 67 -4.85 15.36 1.52
CA ALA A 67 -5.87 15.57 0.50
C ALA A 67 -7.29 15.51 1.08
N PHE A 68 -7.54 14.57 2.01
CA PHE A 68 -8.83 14.48 2.68
C PHE A 68 -9.11 15.63 3.64
N ILE A 69 -8.13 16.05 4.45
CA ILE A 69 -8.30 17.19 5.37
C ILE A 69 -8.66 18.44 4.57
N LEU A 70 -7.93 18.70 3.48
CA LEU A 70 -8.21 19.82 2.59
C LEU A 70 -9.58 19.68 1.91
N TYR A 71 -9.94 18.47 1.49
CA TYR A 71 -11.24 18.18 0.90
C TYR A 71 -12.40 18.52 1.85
N VAL A 72 -12.37 18.00 3.09
CA VAL A 72 -13.43 18.25 4.07
C VAL A 72 -13.48 19.72 4.47
N ALA A 73 -12.32 20.39 4.60
CA ALA A 73 -12.26 21.81 4.92
C ALA A 73 -12.86 22.71 3.83
N CYS A 74 -12.70 22.36 2.55
CA CYS A 74 -13.19 23.16 1.43
C CYS A 74 -14.61 22.80 0.96
N TYR A 75 -15.01 21.52 1.05
CA TYR A 75 -16.23 21.01 0.39
C TYR A 75 -17.19 20.26 1.34
N GLY A 76 -16.80 20.05 2.60
CA GLY A 76 -17.63 19.33 3.58
C GLY A 76 -17.76 17.83 3.30
N VAL A 77 -18.89 17.24 3.70
CA VAL A 77 -19.13 15.76 3.70
C VAL A 77 -20.22 15.32 2.72
N GLY A 78 -20.51 16.11 1.68
CA GLY A 78 -21.61 15.86 0.75
C GLY A 78 -21.46 14.60 -0.12
N HIS A 79 -20.24 14.05 -0.26
CA HIS A 79 -19.91 12.94 -1.15
C HIS A 79 -19.65 11.65 -0.36
N LEU A 80 -20.74 10.99 0.03
CA LEU A 80 -20.70 9.86 0.98
C LEU A 80 -19.83 8.68 0.51
N TRP A 81 -19.80 8.39 -0.80
CA TRP A 81 -18.95 7.33 -1.36
C TRP A 81 -17.46 7.65 -1.21
N PHE A 82 -17.09 8.91 -1.45
CA PHE A 82 -15.72 9.39 -1.23
C PHE A 82 -15.33 9.31 0.26
N ILE A 83 -16.20 9.76 1.16
CA ILE A 83 -15.98 9.67 2.61
C ILE A 83 -15.86 8.21 3.07
N ALA A 84 -16.76 7.33 2.63
CA ALA A 84 -16.73 5.90 2.98
C ALA A 84 -15.45 5.23 2.50
N GLY A 85 -15.03 5.53 1.27
CA GLY A 85 -13.75 5.09 0.74
C GLY A 85 -12.57 5.60 1.56
N PHE A 86 -12.58 6.86 2.00
CA PHE A 86 -11.53 7.38 2.87
C PHE A 86 -11.50 6.72 4.26
N VAL A 87 -12.65 6.44 4.86
CA VAL A 87 -12.73 5.72 6.14
C VAL A 87 -12.12 4.32 5.99
N ALA A 88 -12.43 3.61 4.90
CA ALA A 88 -11.78 2.34 4.58
C ALA A 88 -10.26 2.50 4.44
N TRP A 89 -9.78 3.58 3.81
CA TRP A 89 -8.34 3.87 3.73
C TRP A 89 -7.69 4.02 5.11
N ILE A 90 -8.32 4.77 6.03
CA ILE A 90 -7.81 4.94 7.41
C ILE A 90 -7.70 3.58 8.10
N ILE A 91 -8.73 2.74 8.00
CA ILE A 91 -8.75 1.40 8.59
C ILE A 91 -7.58 0.57 8.05
N GLY A 92 -7.41 0.55 6.72
CA GLY A 92 -6.29 -0.15 6.09
C GLY A 92 -4.93 0.39 6.53
N SER A 93 -4.79 1.70 6.65
CA SER A 93 -3.55 2.36 7.12
C SER A 93 -3.21 1.98 8.56
N ALA A 94 -4.22 1.89 9.44
CA ALA A 94 -4.06 1.52 10.85
C ALA A 94 -3.43 0.12 11.03
N ILE A 95 -3.70 -0.82 10.11
CA ILE A 95 -3.11 -2.17 10.13
C ILE A 95 -1.58 -2.12 10.17
N THR A 96 -0.97 -1.14 9.50
CA THR A 96 0.50 -0.99 9.49
C THR A 96 1.04 -0.67 10.87
N LYS A 97 0.35 0.23 11.60
CA LYS A 97 0.75 0.62 12.95
C LYS A 97 0.56 -0.53 13.94
N ILE A 98 -0.50 -1.32 13.77
CA ILE A 98 -0.88 -2.40 14.68
C ILE A 98 -0.05 -3.67 14.43
N VAL A 99 0.22 -4.01 13.18
CA VAL A 99 0.83 -5.30 12.79
C VAL A 99 2.27 -5.13 12.35
N ASN A 100 2.54 -4.27 11.37
CA ASN A 100 3.85 -4.20 10.72
C ASN A 100 4.89 -3.49 11.58
N LEU A 101 4.52 -2.35 12.19
CA LEU A 101 5.45 -1.53 12.96
C LEU A 101 6.06 -2.25 14.17
N PRO A 102 5.30 -3.05 14.97
CA PRO A 102 5.89 -3.87 16.03
C PRO A 102 6.92 -4.87 15.51
N ILE A 103 6.69 -5.44 14.31
CA ILE A 103 7.59 -6.42 13.70
C ILE A 103 8.87 -5.74 13.21
N TYR A 104 8.77 -4.59 12.54
CA TYR A 104 9.93 -3.78 12.14
C TYR A 104 10.76 -3.35 13.36
N ASN A 105 10.11 -2.89 14.41
CA ASN A 105 10.79 -2.48 15.64
C ASN A 105 11.42 -3.66 16.39
N SER A 106 10.86 -4.87 16.27
CA SER A 106 11.44 -6.08 16.82
C SER A 106 12.68 -6.51 16.03
N ALA A 107 12.62 -6.50 14.70
CA ALA A 107 13.77 -6.81 13.83
C ALA A 107 14.92 -5.80 13.97
N ALA A 108 14.60 -4.53 14.20
CA ALA A 108 15.61 -3.48 14.43
C ALA A 108 16.35 -3.63 15.77
N ARG A 109 15.65 -4.10 16.81
CA ARG A 109 16.18 -4.20 18.18
C ARG A 109 16.84 -5.54 18.51
N SER A 110 16.52 -6.61 17.78
CA SER A 110 17.03 -7.95 18.08
C SER A 110 18.38 -8.18 17.41
N THR A 111 19.32 -8.88 18.06
CA THR A 111 20.63 -9.25 17.47
C THR A 111 20.54 -10.53 16.61
N SER A 112 19.59 -11.40 16.92
CA SER A 112 19.24 -12.60 16.14
C SER A 112 17.73 -12.85 16.26
N ILE A 113 17.13 -13.50 15.26
CA ILE A 113 15.72 -13.87 15.27
C ILE A 113 15.62 -15.41 15.34
N PRO A 114 14.98 -15.97 16.39
CA PRO A 114 14.73 -17.41 16.44
C PRO A 114 13.88 -17.89 15.25
N PRO A 115 14.13 -19.08 14.68
CA PRO A 115 13.39 -19.58 13.51
C PRO A 115 11.86 -19.70 13.72
N ASP A 116 11.43 -20.01 14.94
CA ASP A 116 10.01 -20.08 15.31
C ASP A 116 9.37 -18.68 15.36
N LEU A 117 10.11 -17.68 15.85
CA LEU A 117 9.68 -16.29 15.89
C LEU A 117 9.59 -15.70 14.48
N LEU A 118 10.52 -16.06 13.59
CA LEU A 118 10.51 -15.70 12.16
C LEU A 118 9.21 -16.14 11.49
N ARG A 119 8.83 -17.43 11.63
CA ARG A 119 7.59 -17.95 11.02
C ARG A 119 6.35 -17.20 11.51
N ARG A 120 6.28 -16.89 12.81
CA ARG A 120 5.17 -16.12 13.38
C ARG A 120 5.13 -14.69 12.85
N GLN A 121 6.28 -14.03 12.74
CA GLN A 121 6.37 -12.67 12.19
C GLN A 121 5.99 -12.64 10.71
N CYS A 122 6.49 -13.58 9.91
CA CYS A 122 6.13 -13.72 8.50
C CYS A 122 4.63 -13.96 8.31
N ALA A 123 4.02 -14.87 9.09
CA ALA A 123 2.58 -15.12 9.04
C ALA A 123 1.75 -13.85 9.38
N ARG A 124 2.16 -13.10 10.41
CA ARG A 124 1.51 -11.83 10.77
C ARG A 124 1.68 -10.77 9.70
N LEU A 125 2.88 -10.62 9.14
CA LEU A 125 3.13 -9.69 8.02
C LEU A 125 2.30 -10.05 6.80
N ARG A 126 2.20 -11.34 6.45
CA ARG A 126 1.37 -11.81 5.33
C ARG A 126 -0.09 -11.42 5.51
N LEU A 127 -0.62 -11.68 6.69
CA LEU A 127 -2.00 -11.33 7.01
C LEU A 127 -2.20 -9.81 7.04
N GLY A 128 -1.30 -9.06 7.68
CA GLY A 128 -1.36 -7.60 7.76
C GLY A 128 -1.25 -6.92 6.40
N ASN A 129 -0.24 -7.28 5.60
CA ASN A 129 -0.03 -6.76 4.25
C ASN A 129 -1.19 -7.12 3.32
N GLY A 130 -1.68 -8.36 3.38
CA GLY A 130 -2.81 -8.82 2.60
C GLY A 130 -4.11 -8.07 2.93
N LEU A 131 -4.47 -7.98 4.22
CA LEU A 131 -5.65 -7.25 4.67
C LEU A 131 -5.57 -5.76 4.32
N ARG A 132 -4.42 -5.14 4.55
CA ARG A 132 -4.20 -3.73 4.18
C ARG A 132 -4.40 -3.52 2.69
N ALA A 133 -3.80 -4.34 1.84
CA ALA A 133 -3.96 -4.24 0.38
C ALA A 133 -5.43 -4.35 -0.04
N TRP A 134 -6.18 -5.32 0.51
CA TRP A 134 -7.60 -5.51 0.19
C TRP A 134 -8.48 -4.35 0.67
N ILE A 135 -8.28 -3.88 1.90
CA ILE A 135 -9.07 -2.77 2.44
C ILE A 135 -8.78 -1.47 1.69
N THR A 136 -7.52 -1.20 1.35
CA THR A 136 -7.15 -0.05 0.52
C THR A 136 -7.70 -0.19 -0.91
N LEU A 137 -7.79 -1.41 -1.47
CA LEU A 137 -8.46 -1.62 -2.76
C LEU A 137 -9.96 -1.31 -2.69
N ILE A 138 -10.65 -1.80 -1.65
CA ILE A 138 -12.07 -1.47 -1.39
C ILE A 138 -12.25 0.04 -1.26
N SER A 139 -11.33 0.71 -0.56
CA SER A 139 -11.31 2.17 -0.45
C SER A 139 -11.28 2.86 -1.81
N VAL A 140 -10.38 2.46 -2.71
CA VAL A 140 -10.29 3.02 -4.07
C VAL A 140 -11.57 2.79 -4.86
N ILE A 141 -12.16 1.59 -4.76
CA ILE A 141 -13.43 1.26 -5.42
C ILE A 141 -14.54 2.18 -4.91
N LEU A 142 -14.69 2.30 -3.59
CA LEU A 142 -15.71 3.16 -2.97
C LEU A 142 -15.54 4.62 -3.37
N MET A 143 -14.30 5.15 -3.34
CA MET A 143 -14.05 6.53 -3.79
C MET A 143 -14.36 6.70 -5.29
N SER A 144 -14.10 5.68 -6.10
CA SER A 144 -14.37 5.72 -7.54
C SER A 144 -15.87 5.70 -7.86
N CYS A 145 -16.70 5.09 -7.01
CA CYS A 145 -18.16 5.11 -7.12
C CYS A 145 -18.76 6.51 -6.99
N GLN A 146 -18.01 7.48 -6.47
CA GLN A 146 -18.41 8.88 -6.46
C GLN A 146 -18.48 9.47 -7.89
N PHE A 147 -17.69 8.92 -8.82
CA PHE A 147 -17.66 9.38 -10.20
C PHE A 147 -18.61 8.57 -11.09
N GLY A 148 -19.09 9.21 -12.17
CA GLY A 148 -19.75 8.50 -13.26
C GLY A 148 -18.80 7.51 -13.97
N VAL A 149 -19.35 6.71 -14.88
CA VAL A 149 -18.61 5.66 -15.62
C VAL A 149 -17.42 6.23 -16.42
N LEU A 150 -17.56 7.43 -17.00
CA LEU A 150 -16.55 8.05 -17.87
C LEU A 150 -15.21 8.36 -17.16
N PRO A 151 -15.18 9.04 -15.99
CA PRO A 151 -13.95 9.22 -15.23
C PRO A 151 -13.30 7.92 -14.76
N VAL A 152 -14.08 6.92 -14.36
CA VAL A 152 -13.57 5.60 -13.93
C VAL A 152 -12.86 4.88 -15.09
N LEU A 153 -13.42 4.98 -16.31
CA LEU A 153 -12.79 4.44 -17.52
C LEU A 153 -11.49 5.16 -17.91
N ALA A 154 -11.28 6.42 -17.50
CA ALA A 154 -10.01 7.13 -17.72
C ALA A 154 -8.90 6.71 -16.73
N VAL A 155 -9.27 6.20 -15.55
CA VAL A 155 -8.32 5.68 -14.54
C VAL A 155 -7.80 4.28 -14.91
N LEU A 156 -8.59 3.48 -15.63
CA LEU A 156 -8.19 2.15 -16.11
C LEU A 156 -6.94 2.16 -17.02
N PRO A 157 -6.83 2.99 -18.08
CA PRO A 157 -5.64 3.04 -18.92
C PRO A 157 -4.43 3.59 -18.17
N ALA A 158 -4.60 4.53 -17.23
CA ALA A 158 -3.50 5.00 -16.37
C ALA A 158 -2.99 3.87 -15.45
N SER A 159 -3.91 3.09 -14.86
CA SER A 159 -3.59 1.93 -14.03
C SER A 159 -2.95 0.81 -14.85
N ALA A 160 -3.43 0.57 -16.08
CA ALA A 160 -2.85 -0.38 -17.03
C ALA A 160 -1.46 0.06 -17.50
N ALA A 161 -1.24 1.35 -17.78
CA ALA A 161 0.05 1.89 -18.19
C ALA A 161 1.13 1.74 -17.10
N ILE A 162 0.74 1.75 -15.82
CA ILE A 162 1.66 1.51 -14.70
C ILE A 162 1.83 0.01 -14.42
N SER A 163 0.75 -0.76 -14.42
CA SER A 163 0.78 -2.19 -14.05
C SER A 163 1.33 -3.10 -15.16
N PHE A 164 1.10 -2.77 -16.43
CA PHE A 164 1.53 -3.58 -17.57
C PHE A 164 3.07 -3.67 -17.70
N PRO A 165 3.85 -2.58 -17.64
CA PRO A 165 5.31 -2.65 -17.67
C PRO A 165 5.88 -3.42 -16.48
N LEU A 166 5.32 -3.21 -15.28
CA LEU A 166 5.73 -3.93 -14.07
C LEU A 166 5.48 -5.44 -14.19
N SER A 167 4.36 -5.84 -14.80
CA SER A 167 4.04 -7.25 -15.05
C SER A 167 4.95 -7.90 -16.09
N LEU A 168 5.34 -7.15 -17.14
CA LEU A 168 6.29 -7.60 -18.15
C LEU A 168 7.71 -7.74 -17.57
N MET A 169 8.16 -6.76 -16.79
CA MET A 169 9.42 -6.84 -16.06
C MET A 169 9.46 -8.05 -15.14
N ALA A 170 8.41 -8.26 -14.33
CA ALA A 170 8.32 -9.41 -13.43
C ALA A 170 8.44 -10.75 -14.18
N ARG A 171 7.79 -10.89 -15.33
CA ARG A 171 7.90 -12.09 -16.19
C ARG A 171 9.31 -12.28 -16.74
N SER A 172 9.97 -11.21 -17.15
CA SER A 172 11.34 -11.26 -17.70
C SER A 172 12.39 -11.64 -16.66
N PHE A 173 12.19 -11.29 -15.39
CA PHE A 173 13.07 -11.72 -14.30
C PHE A 173 12.83 -13.18 -13.92
N ALA A 174 11.57 -13.63 -13.91
CA ALA A 174 11.23 -15.03 -13.63
C ALA A 174 11.82 -15.99 -14.67
N SER A 175 11.86 -15.61 -15.96
CA SER A 175 12.42 -16.44 -17.04
C SER A 175 13.96 -16.46 -17.09
N ARG A 176 14.65 -15.64 -16.30
CA ARG A 176 16.13 -15.60 -16.23
C ARG A 176 16.70 -16.42 -15.07
N GLN A 177 15.83 -16.98 -14.22
CA GLN A 177 16.21 -17.82 -13.08
C GLN A 177 15.98 -19.33 -13.32
N THR A 178 15.50 -19.70 -14.51
CA THR A 178 15.44 -21.08 -15.03
C THR A 178 16.54 -21.28 -16.06
#